data_AF-A0A962XB37-F1
#
_entry.id   AF-A0A962XB37-F1
#
_cell.length_a   1.000
_cell.length_b   1.000
_cell.length_c   1.000
_cell.angle_alpha   90.00
_cell.angle_beta   90.00
_cell.angle_gamma   90.00
#
_symmetry.space_group_name_H-M   'P 1'
#
loop_
_entity.id
_entity.type
_entity.pdbx_description
1 polymer ?
#
loop_
_entity_poly.entity_id
_entity_poly.type
_entity_poly.pdbx_seq_one_letter_code
_entity_poly.pdbx_strand_id
1 'polypeptide(L)'
;MSGNQKSYLESAVNAALHTIHYSRGTRTWTNRNKQTYLRGIMVVRGMHVDYVTYDTIERMDGTVWLKPGVYNAAMEISVDQRNPGRRQVRPVHSQRNNQGRICNFLIHASAPPHFLEGCVAPGYESARGLEASPSSLETLFLALGGFEAGKPVLFNVSGVMPAN
;
A
#
# COMPACT_ATOMS: atom_id res chain seq x y z
N MET A 1 6.81 -18.06 33.69
CA MET A 1 5.99 -17.14 32.88
C MET A 1 4.96 -17.97 32.13
N SER A 2 3.67 -17.65 32.28
CA SER A 2 2.57 -18.47 31.72
C SER A 2 2.55 -18.37 30.19
N GLY A 3 2.19 -19.47 29.52
CA GLY A 3 2.19 -19.58 28.05
C GLY A 3 1.37 -18.51 27.31
N ASN A 4 0.41 -17.86 27.98
CA ASN A 4 -0.38 -16.79 27.39
C ASN A 4 0.38 -15.46 27.26
N GLN A 5 1.25 -15.07 28.20
CA GLN A 5 1.96 -13.79 28.09
C GLN A 5 3.00 -13.80 26.96
N LYS A 6 3.58 -14.97 26.67
CA LYS A 6 4.58 -15.14 25.61
C LYS A 6 3.94 -15.00 24.21
N SER A 7 2.74 -15.56 24.00
CA SER A 7 2.05 -15.46 22.71
C SER A 7 1.54 -14.04 22.41
N TYR A 8 1.09 -13.29 23.42
CA TYR A 8 0.70 -11.89 23.25
C TYR A 8 1.89 -10.98 22.93
N LEU A 9 3.05 -11.20 23.58
CA LEU A 9 4.27 -10.46 23.28
C LEU A 9 4.82 -10.80 21.88
N GLU A 10 4.82 -12.07 21.48
CA GLU A 10 5.24 -12.48 20.13
C GLU A 10 4.30 -11.92 19.05
N SER A 11 2.99 -11.87 19.29
CA SER A 11 2.01 -11.26 18.38
C SER A 11 2.17 -9.74 18.27
N ALA A 12 2.38 -9.04 19.39
CA ALA A 12 2.60 -7.60 19.40
C ALA A 12 3.94 -7.20 18.76
N VAL A 13 5.00 -7.99 18.97
CA VAL A 13 6.31 -7.79 18.34
C VAL A 13 6.24 -8.11 16.84
N ASN A 14 5.56 -9.18 16.43
CA ASN A 14 5.36 -9.49 15.00
C ASN A 14 4.51 -8.46 14.26
N ALA A 15 3.50 -7.86 14.91
CA ALA A 15 2.75 -6.75 14.35
C ALA A 15 3.60 -5.47 14.22
N ALA A 16 4.52 -5.24 15.16
CA ALA A 16 5.45 -4.10 15.11
C ALA A 16 6.59 -4.26 14.09
N LEU A 17 6.85 -5.48 13.61
CA LEU A 17 7.91 -5.82 12.64
C LEU A 17 7.46 -5.85 11.18
N HIS A 18 6.15 -5.91 10.91
CA HIS A 18 5.60 -5.90 9.55
C HIS A 18 4.73 -4.67 9.35
N THR A 19 5.35 -3.50 9.33
CA THR A 19 4.63 -2.22 9.23
C THR A 19 4.99 -1.48 7.95
N ILE A 20 3.96 -1.01 7.25
CA ILE A 20 4.08 -0.07 6.14
C ILE A 20 3.56 1.29 6.63
N HIS A 21 4.40 2.31 6.55
CA HIS A 21 4.03 3.70 6.76
C HIS A 21 3.89 4.38 5.41
N TYR A 22 2.69 4.80 5.06
CA TYR A 22 2.41 5.56 3.85
C TYR A 22 2.05 7.00 4.20
N SER A 23 2.75 7.94 3.58
CA SER A 23 2.50 9.37 3.72
C SER A 23 2.17 9.97 2.37
N ARG A 24 0.96 10.53 2.26
CA ARG A 24 0.60 11.36 1.12
C ARG A 24 1.39 12.66 1.17
N GLY A 25 2.04 12.98 0.05
CA GLY A 25 2.63 14.29 -0.16
C GLY A 25 1.59 15.30 -0.66
N THR A 26 2.08 16.46 -1.08
CA THR A 26 1.26 17.55 -1.65
C THR A 26 1.48 17.73 -3.15
N ARG A 27 2.55 17.13 -3.70
CA ARG A 27 2.88 17.21 -5.12
C ARG A 27 1.95 16.30 -5.92
N THR A 28 1.48 16.80 -7.04
CA THR A 28 0.73 16.00 -8.01
C THR A 28 1.54 15.77 -9.27
N TRP A 29 1.19 14.72 -10.00
CA TRP A 29 1.73 14.43 -11.32
C TRP A 29 0.58 14.03 -12.24
N THR A 30 0.51 14.62 -13.42
CA THR A 30 -0.52 14.33 -14.41
C THR A 30 0.11 13.61 -15.60
N ASN A 31 -0.45 12.46 -15.97
CA ASN A 31 0.04 11.70 -17.11
C ASN A 31 -0.49 12.25 -18.44
N ARG A 32 -0.02 11.69 -19.56
CA ARG A 32 -0.46 12.08 -20.91
C ARG A 32 -1.97 11.89 -21.16
N ASN A 33 -2.63 11.03 -20.40
CA ASN A 33 -4.07 10.78 -20.46
C ASN A 33 -4.88 11.72 -19.56
N LYS A 34 -4.26 12.80 -19.04
CA LYS A 34 -4.87 13.78 -18.13
C LYS A 34 -5.35 13.18 -16.80
N GLN A 35 -4.82 12.03 -16.39
CA GLN A 35 -5.08 11.47 -15.07
C GLN A 35 -4.09 12.03 -14.08
N THR A 36 -4.59 12.51 -12.94
CA THR A 36 -3.79 13.12 -11.89
C THR A 36 -3.56 12.13 -10.75
N TYR A 37 -2.32 12.09 -10.28
CA TYR A 37 -1.86 11.24 -9.19
C TYR A 37 -1.22 12.11 -8.12
N LEU A 38 -1.45 11.74 -6.87
CA LEU A 38 -0.80 12.31 -5.71
C LEU A 38 0.51 11.56 -5.48
N ARG A 39 1.60 12.31 -5.32
CA ARG A 39 2.89 11.77 -4.92
C ARG A 39 2.89 11.54 -3.41
N GLY A 40 3.53 10.47 -2.99
CA GLY A 40 3.74 10.19 -1.57
C GLY A 40 5.04 9.44 -1.34
N ILE A 41 5.25 9.07 -0.08
CA ILE A 41 6.39 8.29 0.38
C ILE A 41 5.85 7.09 1.15
N MET A 42 6.42 5.92 0.88
CA MET A 42 6.16 4.70 1.63
C MET A 42 7.43 4.21 2.30
N VAL A 43 7.38 4.04 3.61
CA VAL A 43 8.48 3.50 4.41
C VAL A 43 8.05 2.14 4.95
N VAL A 44 8.82 1.11 4.67
CA VAL A 44 8.57 -0.26 5.10
C VAL A 44 9.57 -0.61 6.20
N ARG A 45 9.05 -0.99 7.37
CA ARG A 45 9.85 -1.52 8.46
C ARG A 45 9.77 -3.05 8.39
N GLY A 46 10.91 -3.69 8.17
CA GLY A 46 11.05 -5.13 8.02
C GLY A 46 11.66 -5.85 9.21
N MET A 47 11.72 -7.19 9.12
CA MET A 47 12.31 -8.07 10.15
C MET A 47 13.83 -7.97 10.28
N HIS A 48 14.52 -7.63 9.18
CA HIS A 48 15.97 -7.46 9.13
C HIS A 48 16.23 -5.96 8.98
N VAL A 49 16.89 -5.37 9.98
CA VAL A 49 16.95 -3.93 10.22
C VAL A 49 17.59 -3.19 9.04
N ASP A 50 16.74 -2.54 8.24
CA ASP A 50 16.89 -1.23 7.59
C ASP A 50 15.50 -0.83 7.07
N TYR A 51 15.21 0.47 7.05
CA TYR A 51 13.96 0.96 6.46
C TYR A 51 14.11 1.00 4.94
N VAL A 52 13.14 0.45 4.21
CA VAL A 52 13.08 0.66 2.75
C VAL A 52 12.10 1.78 2.47
N THR A 53 12.56 2.79 1.73
CA THR A 53 11.74 3.94 1.35
C THR A 53 11.47 3.90 -0.14
N TYR A 54 10.22 4.16 -0.51
CA TYR A 54 9.74 4.22 -1.89
C TYR A 54 9.06 5.56 -2.13
N ASP A 55 9.22 6.07 -3.35
CA ASP A 55 8.26 7.01 -3.90
C ASP A 55 6.96 6.27 -4.22
N THR A 56 5.85 6.98 -4.13
CA THR A 56 4.55 6.42 -4.48
C THR A 56 3.74 7.35 -5.36
N ILE A 57 2.79 6.75 -6.06
CA ILE A 57 1.68 7.46 -6.67
C ILE A 57 0.36 6.82 -6.22
N GLU A 58 -0.60 7.66 -5.88
CA GLU A 58 -1.99 7.31 -5.59
C GLU A 58 -2.88 8.11 -6.54
N ARG A 59 -3.82 7.46 -7.23
CA ARG A 59 -4.65 8.14 -8.23
C ARG A 59 -5.69 9.03 -7.54
N MET A 60 -5.80 10.29 -7.98
CA MET A 60 -6.67 11.31 -7.34
C MET A 60 -8.08 11.41 -7.93
N ASP A 61 -8.28 10.91 -9.16
CA ASP A 61 -9.60 10.90 -9.82
C ASP A 61 -10.50 9.76 -9.30
N GLY A 62 -9.97 8.90 -8.42
CA GLY A 62 -10.69 7.84 -7.75
C GLY A 62 -11.55 8.41 -6.63
N THR A 63 -12.82 8.03 -6.59
CA THR A 63 -13.80 8.44 -5.57
C THR A 63 -13.50 7.91 -4.17
N VAL A 64 -12.30 7.39 -3.94
CA VAL A 64 -11.88 6.76 -2.70
C VAL A 64 -10.40 6.91 -2.45
N TRP A 65 -10.10 7.36 -1.24
CA TRP A 65 -8.81 7.24 -0.58
C TRP A 65 -9.05 6.79 0.85
N LEU A 66 -8.09 6.07 1.44
CA LEU A 66 -8.15 5.79 2.87
C LEU A 66 -7.95 7.08 3.66
N LYS A 67 -8.85 7.37 4.60
CA LYS A 67 -8.60 8.41 5.61
C LYS A 67 -7.29 8.14 6.37
N PRO A 68 -6.60 9.16 6.90
CA PRO A 68 -5.48 8.95 7.81
C PRO A 68 -5.88 8.03 8.97
N GLY A 69 -4.99 7.11 9.35
CA GLY A 69 -5.26 6.13 10.39
C GLY A 69 -4.43 4.87 10.25
N VAL A 70 -4.62 3.94 11.19
CA VAL A 70 -3.97 2.64 11.20
C VAL A 70 -4.96 1.57 10.80
N TYR A 71 -4.56 0.73 9.86
CA TYR A 71 -5.37 -0.33 9.29
C TYR A 71 -4.64 -1.66 9.45
N ASN A 72 -5.39 -2.71 9.81
CA ASN A 72 -4.93 -4.06 9.57
C ASN A 72 -4.93 -4.30 8.07
N ALA A 73 -3.91 -4.95 7.54
CA ALA A 73 -3.82 -5.34 6.14
C ALA A 73 -3.33 -6.77 6.02
N ALA A 74 -3.55 -7.37 4.85
CA ALA A 74 -3.04 -8.70 4.53
C ALA A 74 -2.37 -8.70 3.16
N MET A 75 -1.33 -9.52 3.02
CA MET A 75 -0.82 -9.89 1.70
C MET A 75 -1.84 -10.79 1.01
N GLU A 76 -2.11 -10.51 -0.26
CA GLU A 76 -3.10 -11.24 -1.04
C GLU A 76 -2.60 -11.54 -2.45
N ILE A 77 -3.16 -12.61 -3.01
CA ILE A 77 -3.15 -12.87 -4.44
C ILE A 77 -4.51 -12.43 -4.97
N SER A 78 -4.50 -11.55 -5.97
CA SER A 78 -5.72 -11.10 -6.64
C SER A 78 -6.45 -12.27 -7.29
N VAL A 79 -7.73 -12.39 -6.92
CA VAL A 79 -8.71 -13.31 -7.54
C VAL A 79 -9.58 -12.61 -8.59
N ASP A 80 -9.34 -11.32 -8.86
CA ASP A 80 -10.05 -10.61 -9.93
C ASP A 80 -9.64 -11.19 -11.28
N GLN A 81 -10.61 -11.61 -12.09
CA GLN A 81 -10.41 -12.16 -13.43
C GLN A 81 -9.66 -11.21 -14.37
N ARG A 82 -9.70 -9.89 -14.11
CA ARG A 82 -8.96 -8.88 -14.88
C ARG A 82 -7.48 -8.81 -14.51
N ASN A 83 -7.12 -9.21 -13.30
CA ASN A 83 -5.75 -9.19 -12.80
C ASN A 83 -5.44 -10.47 -11.99
N PRO A 84 -5.56 -11.66 -12.58
CA PRO A 84 -5.41 -12.91 -11.85
C PRO A 84 -3.95 -13.09 -11.42
N GLY A 85 -3.75 -13.57 -10.19
CA GLY A 85 -2.41 -13.90 -9.69
C GLY A 85 -1.57 -12.69 -9.24
N ARG A 86 -2.07 -11.47 -9.38
CA ARG A 86 -1.35 -10.26 -8.95
C ARG A 86 -1.20 -10.24 -7.43
N ARG A 87 0.05 -10.18 -6.96
CA ARG A 87 0.36 -10.00 -5.54
C ARG A 87 0.13 -8.56 -5.10
N GLN A 88 -0.40 -8.38 -3.90
CA GLN A 88 -0.77 -7.07 -3.37
C GLN A 88 -0.84 -7.09 -1.84
N VAL A 89 -0.89 -5.91 -1.22
CA VAL A 89 -1.32 -5.75 0.18
C VAL A 89 -2.68 -5.06 0.18
N ARG A 90 -3.66 -5.63 0.90
CA ARG A 90 -5.01 -5.07 1.04
C ARG A 90 -5.27 -4.67 2.50
N PRO A 91 -5.49 -3.38 2.78
CA PRO A 91 -6.03 -2.93 4.05
C PRO A 91 -7.49 -3.36 4.25
N VAL A 92 -7.83 -3.74 5.47
CA VAL A 92 -9.18 -4.08 5.91
C VAL A 92 -9.87 -2.82 6.40
N HIS A 93 -10.97 -2.44 5.76
CA HIS A 93 -11.76 -1.28 6.13
C HIS A 93 -13.21 -1.39 5.63
N SER A 94 -14.09 -0.54 6.15
CA SER A 94 -15.50 -0.46 5.76
C SER A 94 -15.86 0.76 4.91
N GLN A 95 -14.86 1.55 4.51
CA GLN A 95 -15.06 2.75 3.69
C GLN A 95 -15.73 2.40 2.36
N ARG A 96 -16.70 3.23 1.96
CA ARG A 96 -17.50 3.06 0.74
C ARG A 96 -17.32 4.26 -0.19
N ASN A 97 -17.39 4.01 -1.49
CA ASN A 97 -17.35 5.06 -2.50
C ASN A 97 -18.71 5.77 -2.62
N ASN A 98 -18.80 6.79 -3.48
CA ASN A 98 -20.05 7.50 -3.78
C ASN A 98 -21.16 6.63 -4.39
N GLN A 99 -20.84 5.40 -4.81
CA GLN A 99 -21.80 4.39 -5.27
C GLN A 99 -22.17 3.37 -4.18
N GLY A 100 -21.75 3.61 -2.93
CA GLY A 100 -22.03 2.73 -1.79
C GLY A 100 -21.29 1.39 -1.80
N ARG A 101 -20.30 1.19 -2.68
CA ARG A 101 -19.51 -0.05 -2.74
C ARG A 101 -18.30 0.03 -1.81
N ILE A 102 -17.94 -1.07 -1.15
CA ILE A 102 -16.69 -1.14 -0.36
C ILE A 102 -15.53 -0.90 -1.30
N CYS A 103 -14.65 0.01 -0.91
CA CYS A 103 -13.54 0.39 -1.75
C CYS A 103 -12.42 -0.65 -1.66
N ASN A 104 -11.75 -0.89 -2.77
CA ASN A 104 -10.57 -1.76 -2.78
C ASN A 104 -9.34 -0.87 -2.83
N PHE A 105 -8.87 -0.40 -1.67
CA PHE A 105 -7.53 0.20 -1.61
C PHE A 105 -6.51 -0.92 -1.62
N LEU A 106 -5.56 -0.89 -2.56
CA LEU A 106 -4.54 -1.92 -2.70
C LEU A 106 -3.16 -1.28 -2.82
N ILE A 107 -2.15 -1.92 -2.23
CA ILE A 107 -0.75 -1.66 -2.52
C ILE A 107 -0.30 -2.72 -3.53
N HIS A 108 -0.02 -2.32 -4.76
CA HIS A 108 0.40 -3.25 -5.80
C HIS A 108 1.30 -2.58 -6.83
N ALA A 109 1.99 -3.40 -7.61
CA ALA A 109 2.82 -2.93 -8.70
C ALA A 109 1.95 -2.34 -9.81
N SER A 110 2.44 -1.27 -10.43
CA SER A 110 1.79 -0.67 -11.60
C SER A 110 2.84 -0.37 -12.67
N ALA A 111 2.67 -0.97 -13.85
CA ALA A 111 3.53 -0.72 -15.01
C ALA A 111 3.00 0.48 -15.83
N PRO A 112 1.69 0.56 -16.13
CA PRO A 112 1.01 1.82 -16.41
C PRO A 112 0.24 2.41 -15.20
N PRO A 113 0.50 3.66 -14.78
CA PRO A 113 -0.19 4.31 -13.65
C PRO A 113 -1.72 4.26 -13.69
N HIS A 114 -2.35 4.19 -14.87
CA HIS A 114 -3.81 4.20 -15.01
C HIS A 114 -4.54 2.98 -14.40
N PHE A 115 -3.81 1.90 -14.09
CA PHE A 115 -4.37 0.74 -13.39
C PHE A 115 -4.60 0.95 -11.88
N LEU A 116 -4.28 2.13 -11.35
CA LEU A 116 -4.42 2.47 -9.94
C LEU A 116 -5.78 3.10 -9.63
N GLU A 117 -6.89 2.39 -9.78
CA GLU A 117 -8.19 2.91 -9.34
C GLU A 117 -8.31 2.87 -7.81
N GLY A 118 -7.95 3.96 -7.13
CA GLY A 118 -7.99 4.04 -5.65
C GLY A 118 -6.95 3.17 -4.95
N CYS A 119 -5.83 2.90 -5.63
CA CYS A 119 -4.72 2.08 -5.17
C CYS A 119 -3.42 2.90 -5.13
N VAL A 120 -2.40 2.38 -4.46
CA VAL A 120 -1.06 2.98 -4.39
C VAL A 120 -0.03 2.03 -4.99
N ALA A 121 0.87 2.58 -5.79
CA ALA A 121 2.04 1.85 -6.30
C ALA A 121 3.33 2.40 -5.67
N PRO A 122 4.20 1.53 -5.12
CA PRO A 122 5.57 1.91 -4.79
C PRO A 122 6.47 1.89 -6.03
N GLY A 123 7.52 2.70 -6.05
CA GLY A 123 8.52 2.78 -7.10
C GLY A 123 9.60 3.82 -6.79
N TYR A 124 10.33 4.24 -7.83
CA TYR A 124 11.24 5.40 -7.76
C TYR A 124 10.70 6.54 -8.63
N GLU A 125 10.79 7.78 -8.15
CA GLU A 125 10.36 8.96 -8.90
C GLU A 125 11.07 9.03 -10.25
N SER A 126 10.30 9.24 -11.32
CA SER A 126 10.85 9.55 -12.64
C SER A 126 9.96 10.53 -13.41
N ALA A 127 10.47 11.04 -14.52
CA ALA A 127 9.74 11.91 -15.43
C ALA A 127 8.43 11.27 -15.97
N ARG A 128 8.33 9.94 -15.95
CA ARG A 128 7.15 9.18 -16.43
C ARG A 128 6.16 8.82 -15.32
N GLY A 129 6.33 9.36 -14.12
CA GLY A 129 5.55 8.96 -12.95
C GLY A 129 6.44 8.17 -12.00
N LEU A 130 6.34 6.84 -12.03
CA LEU A 130 7.22 5.95 -11.30
C LEU A 130 7.95 4.99 -12.24
N GLU A 131 9.15 4.60 -11.85
CA GLU A 131 9.89 3.49 -12.42
C GLU A 131 10.06 2.34 -11.43
N ALA A 132 10.38 1.16 -11.95
CA ALA A 132 10.70 -0.04 -11.18
C ALA A 132 9.62 -0.47 -10.17
N SER A 133 8.34 -0.16 -10.41
CA SER A 133 7.26 -0.52 -9.48
C SER A 133 7.13 -2.03 -9.23
N PRO A 134 7.25 -2.91 -10.24
CA PRO A 134 7.23 -4.37 -10.01
C PRO A 134 8.34 -4.85 -9.07
N SER A 135 9.59 -4.47 -9.32
CA SER A 135 10.71 -4.86 -8.46
C SER A 135 10.67 -4.19 -7.09
N SER A 136 10.13 -2.98 -6.99
CA SER A 136 9.90 -2.29 -5.71
C SER A 136 8.89 -3.03 -4.84
N LEU A 137 7.82 -3.57 -5.44
CA LEU A 137 6.84 -4.38 -4.70
C LEU A 137 7.46 -5.70 -4.21
N GLU A 138 8.25 -6.39 -5.03
CA GLU A 138 8.92 -7.63 -4.59
C GLU A 138 9.92 -7.34 -3.45
N THR A 139 10.66 -6.22 -3.54
CA THR A 139 11.54 -5.75 -2.47
C THR A 139 10.74 -5.43 -1.19
N LEU A 140 9.56 -4.84 -1.34
CA LEU A 140 8.65 -4.57 -0.22
C LEU A 140 8.21 -5.87 0.46
N PHE A 141 7.86 -6.91 -0.31
CA PHE A 141 7.52 -8.21 0.26
C PHE A 141 8.70 -8.84 0.97
N LEU A 142 9.90 -8.79 0.39
CA LEU A 142 11.12 -9.29 1.03
C LEU A 142 11.41 -8.56 2.34
N ALA A 143 11.26 -7.22 2.38
CA ALA A 143 11.40 -6.43 3.59
C ALA A 143 10.39 -6.87 4.67
N LEU A 144 9.16 -7.19 4.27
CA LEU A 144 8.14 -7.75 5.14
C LEU A 144 8.33 -9.26 5.43
N GLY A 145 9.53 -9.81 5.23
CA GLY A 145 9.86 -11.21 5.53
C GLY A 145 9.31 -12.20 4.51
N GLY A 146 9.22 -11.80 3.24
CA GLY A 146 8.71 -12.60 2.13
C GLY A 146 7.20 -12.48 1.92
N PHE A 147 6.75 -12.84 0.72
CA PHE A 147 5.33 -12.90 0.37
C PHE A 147 4.70 -14.20 0.88
N GLU A 148 3.63 -14.08 1.65
CA GLU A 148 2.80 -15.19 2.10
C GLU A 148 1.34 -14.73 2.14
N ALA A 149 0.46 -15.42 1.40
CA ALA A 149 -0.95 -15.01 1.33
C ALA A 149 -1.62 -15.13 2.70
N GLY A 150 -2.35 -14.09 3.11
CA GLY A 150 -2.96 -13.99 4.44
C GLY A 150 -2.03 -13.44 5.52
N LYS A 151 -0.72 -13.24 5.22
CA LYS A 151 0.23 -12.69 6.19
C LYS A 151 -0.21 -11.30 6.63
N PRO A 152 -0.35 -11.05 7.96
CA PRO A 152 -0.80 -9.78 8.46
C PRO A 152 0.29 -8.71 8.32
N VAL A 153 -0.13 -7.51 7.95
CA VAL A 153 0.71 -6.31 7.83
C VAL A 153 -0.03 -5.15 8.49
N LEU A 154 0.66 -4.35 9.28
CA LEU A 154 0.10 -3.10 9.81
C LEU A 154 0.31 -1.99 8.78
N PHE A 155 -0.75 -1.29 8.40
CA PHE A 155 -0.70 -0.20 7.42
C PHE A 155 -1.08 1.13 8.07
N ASN A 156 -0.11 2.03 8.19
CA ASN A 156 -0.32 3.37 8.74
C ASN A 156 -0.38 4.39 7.59
N VAL A 157 -1.53 5.06 7.46
CA VAL A 157 -1.77 6.09 6.44
C VAL A 157 -1.74 7.46 7.10
N SER A 158 -0.93 8.36 6.55
CA SER A 158 -0.85 9.77 6.94
C SER A 158 -0.99 10.68 5.72
N GLY A 159 -1.26 11.96 5.98
CA GLY A 159 -1.55 12.95 4.94
C GLY A 159 -2.95 12.80 4.36
N VAL A 160 -3.52 13.94 3.95
CA VAL A 160 -4.87 14.02 3.41
C VAL A 160 -4.85 13.97 1.89
N MET A 161 -5.87 13.36 1.29
CA MET A 161 -6.11 13.57 -0.13
C MET A 161 -6.53 15.04 -0.32
N PRO A 162 -5.87 15.81 -1.20
CA PRO A 162 -6.32 17.16 -1.52
C PRO A 162 -7.76 17.16 -2.04
N ALA A 163 -8.51 18.22 -1.73
CA ALA A 163 -9.81 18.42 -2.38
C ALA A 163 -9.59 18.64 -3.88
N ASN A 164 -10.32 17.90 -4.70
CA ASN A 164 -10.39 18.14 -6.15
C ASN A 164 -11.25 19.36 -6.46
#